data_AF-A0A2D4S2S3-F1
#
_entry.id   AF-A0A2D4S2S3-F1
#
_cell.length_a   1.000
_cell.length_b   1.000
_cell.length_c   1.000
_cell.angle_alpha   90.00
_cell.angle_beta   90.00
_cell.angle_gamma   90.00
#
_symmetry.space_group_name_H-M   'P 1'
#
loop_
_entity.id
_entity.type
_entity.pdbx_description
1 polymer ?
#
loop_
_entity_poly.entity_id
_entity_poly.type
_entity_poly.pdbx_seq_one_letter_code
_entity_poly.pdbx_strand_id
1 'polypeptide(L)' 'MVYKKGKNMLSDQHCEVCRKDSKPVTEQELAVFLQEHPQWQCLQDAGVNKLRREYQFDDYAQG' A
#
# COMPACT_ATOMS: atom_id res chain seq x y z
N MET A 1 -28.85 -9.78 -6.82
CA MET A 1 -27.54 -10.44 -6.67
C MET A 1 -27.18 -10.43 -5.19
N VAL A 2 -27.07 -11.60 -4.56
CA VAL A 2 -26.90 -11.75 -3.11
C VAL A 2 -25.43 -12.06 -2.86
N TYR A 3 -24.64 -11.06 -2.47
CA TYR A 3 -23.23 -11.29 -2.14
C TYR A 3 -23.17 -12.03 -0.80
N LYS A 4 -22.65 -13.27 -0.84
CA LYS A 4 -22.45 -14.11 0.35
C LYS A 4 -21.43 -13.45 1.28
N LYS A 5 -21.88 -13.09 2.48
CA LYS A 5 -21.12 -12.41 3.54
C LYS A 5 -20.03 -13.34 4.10
N GLY A 6 -18.84 -13.28 3.51
CA GLY A 6 -17.63 -13.98 3.98
C GLY A 6 -16.74 -13.06 4.79
N LYS A 7 -16.49 -13.44 6.06
CA LYS A 7 -15.44 -13.01 7.01
C LYS A 7 -14.87 -11.58 6.81
N ASN A 8 -15.36 -10.65 7.65
CA ASN A 8 -14.88 -9.27 7.83
C ASN A 8 -15.06 -8.37 6.59
N MET A 9 -16.28 -7.85 6.39
CA MET A 9 -16.49 -6.85 5.32
C MET A 9 -15.68 -5.60 5.64
N LEU A 10 -14.97 -5.06 4.65
CA LEU A 10 -14.23 -3.80 4.78
C LEU A 10 -15.11 -2.64 5.26
N SER A 11 -16.42 -2.70 4.98
CA SER A 11 -17.42 -1.75 5.47
C SER A 11 -17.56 -1.72 6.99
N ASP A 12 -17.20 -2.81 7.67
CA ASP A 12 -17.31 -2.95 9.12
C ASP A 12 -16.01 -2.53 9.83
N GLN A 13 -14.95 -2.18 9.08
CA GLN A 13 -13.69 -1.72 9.64
C GLN A 13 -13.78 -0.25 10.07
N HIS A 14 -13.29 0.05 11.27
CA HIS A 14 -13.26 1.41 11.78
C HIS A 14 -11.98 2.11 11.31
N CYS A 15 -12.11 3.26 10.65
CA CYS A 15 -10.97 4.09 10.30
C CYS A 15 -10.46 4.81 11.56
N GLU A 16 -9.23 4.50 11.98
CA GLU A 16 -8.54 5.27 13.01
C GLU A 16 -7.74 6.42 12.40
N VAL A 17 -7.60 7.52 13.15
CA VAL A 17 -6.79 8.66 12.73
C VAL A 17 -5.35 8.19 12.53
N CYS A 18 -4.76 8.54 11.38
CA CYS A 18 -3.35 8.26 11.12
C CYS A 18 -2.50 8.73 12.31
N ARG A 19 -1.63 7.85 12.84
CA ARG A 19 -0.83 8.14 14.03
C ARG A 19 0.01 9.38 13.80
N LYS A 20 -0.36 10.47 14.48
CA LYS A 20 0.29 11.79 14.38
C LYS A 20 1.79 11.74 14.71
N ASP A 21 2.18 10.81 15.58
CA ASP A 21 3.57 10.62 16.03
C ASP A 21 4.36 9.60 15.17
N SER A 22 3.85 9.25 13.99
CA SER A 22 4.59 8.38 13.06
C SER A 22 5.88 9.07 12.63
N LYS A 23 7.00 8.37 12.81
CA LYS A 23 8.29 8.85 12.31
C LYS A 23 8.36 8.67 10.79
N PRO A 24 8.92 9.63 10.05
CA PRO A 24 9.20 9.44 8.64
C PRO A 24 10.20 8.31 8.47
N VAL A 25 10.05 7.55 7.38
CA VAL A 25 11.02 6.52 7.00
C VAL A 25 12.36 7.17 6.72
N THR A 26 13.44 6.58 7.23
CA THR A 26 14.80 7.02 6.93
C THR A 26 15.26 6.51 5.56
N GLU A 27 16.27 7.15 4.99
CA GLU A 27 16.85 6.69 3.71
C GLU A 27 17.45 5.29 3.81
N GLN A 28 18.00 4.91 4.97
CA GLN A 28 18.53 3.55 5.17
C GLN A 28 17.42 2.50 5.18
N GLU A 29 16.33 2.76 5.92
CA GLU A 29 15.17 1.85 5.97
C GLU A 29 14.53 1.71 4.60
N LEU A 30 14.43 2.81 3.84
CA LEU A 30 13.93 2.79 2.48
C LEU A 30 14.82 1.95 1.55
N ALA A 31 16.14 2.08 1.66
CA ALA A 31 17.08 1.30 0.84
C ALA A 31 16.98 -0.21 1.13
N VAL A 32 16.92 -0.60 2.41
CA VAL A 32 16.71 -2.00 2.81
C VAL A 32 15.38 -2.52 2.27
N PHE A 33 14.30 -1.75 2.43
CA PHE A 33 12.98 -2.12 1.93
C PHE A 33 12.96 -2.35 0.41
N LEU A 34 13.58 -1.47 -0.37
CA LEU A 34 13.65 -1.61 -1.83
C LEU A 34 14.53 -2.80 -2.25
N GLN A 35 15.57 -3.12 -1.48
CA GLN A 35 16.37 -4.32 -1.71
C GLN A 35 15.56 -5.61 -1.47
N GLU A 36 14.76 -5.66 -0.41
CA GLU A 36 13.90 -6.80 -0.08
C GLU A 36 12.67 -6.90 -1.01
N HIS A 37 12.28 -5.79 -1.64
CA HIS A 37 11.06 -5.70 -2.44
C HIS A 37 11.32 -5.00 -3.79
N PRO A 38 12.02 -5.67 -4.72
CA PRO A 38 12.45 -5.08 -5.99
C PRO A 38 11.30 -4.68 -6.93
N GLN A 39 10.09 -5.19 -6.70
CA GLN A 39 8.89 -4.79 -7.43
C GLN A 39 8.34 -3.41 -7.05
N TRP A 40 8.83 -2.83 -5.95
CA TRP A 40 8.49 -1.48 -5.55
C TRP A 40 9.55 -0.49 -6.02
N GLN A 41 9.09 0.70 -6.40
CA GLN A 41 9.92 1.79 -6.88
C GLN A 41 9.64 3.03 -6.02
N CYS A 42 10.68 3.75 -5.64
CA CYS A 42 10.52 5.05 -4.98
C CYS A 42 10.48 6.16 -6.04
N LEU A 43 9.44 6.99 -5.99
CA LEU A 43 9.25 8.13 -6.88
C LEU A 43 9.17 9.40 -6.05
N GLN A 44 9.80 10.46 -6.54
CA GLN A 44 9.68 11.79 -5.96
C GLN A 44 8.63 12.58 -6.75
N ASP A 45 7.48 12.81 -6.15
CA ASP A 45 6.34 13.50 -6.76
C ASP A 45 5.99 14.74 -5.94
N ALA A 46 6.12 15.92 -6.53
CA ALA A 46 5.88 17.21 -5.89
C ALA A 46 6.64 17.39 -4.54
N GLY A 47 7.87 16.87 -4.46
CA GLY A 47 8.70 16.94 -3.26
C GLY A 47 8.36 15.90 -2.18
N VAL A 48 7.45 14.97 -2.45
CA VAL A 48 7.10 13.87 -1.55
C VAL A 48 7.58 12.55 -2.15
N ASN A 49 8.32 11.78 -1.35
CA ASN A 49 8.73 10.43 -1.72
C ASN A 49 7.53 9.47 -1.58
N LYS A 50 7.24 8.72 -2.63
CA LYS A 50 6.13 7.78 -2.73
C LYS A 50 6.65 6.43 -3.22
N LEU A 51 6.10 5.35 -2.69
CA LEU A 51 6.32 4.02 -3.23
C LEU A 51 5.27 3.71 -4.28
N ARG A 52 5.72 3.25 -5.46
CA ARG A 52 4.86 2.77 -6.54
C ARG A 52 5.18 1.31 -6.80
N ARG A 53 4.13 0.52 -7.04
CA ARG A 53 4.22 -0.82 -7.58
C ARG A 53 3.13 -0.99 -8.62
N GLU A 54 3.50 -1.58 -9.74
CA GLU A 54 2.56 -1.91 -10.81
C GLU A 54 2.16 -3.37 -10.67
N TYR A 55 0.85 -3.61 -10.76
CA TYR A 55 0.28 -4.95 -10.78
C TYR A 55 -0.36 -5.16 -12.14
N GLN A 56 0.01 -6.25 -12.79
CA GLN A 56 -0.55 -6.64 -14.08
C GLN A 56 -1.43 -7.86 -13.85
N PHE A 57 -2.64 -7.79 -14.38
CA PHE A 57 -3.65 -8.85 -14.32
C PHE A 57 -4.24 -9.02 -15.72
N ASP A 58 -4.52 -10.27 -16.10
CA ASP A 58 -5.05 -10.58 -17.44
C ASP A 58 -6.53 -10.19 -17.59
N ASP A 59 -7.30 -10.21 -16.49
CA ASP A 59 -8.71 -9.86 -16.47
C ASP A 59 -9.08 -9.12 -15.17
N TYR A 60 -10.11 -8.28 -15.23
CA TYR A 60 -10.60 -7.50 -14.10
C TYR A 60 -10.99 -8.35 -12.89
N ALA A 61 -11.50 -9.57 -13.10
CA ALA A 61 -11.90 -10.45 -12.01
C ALA A 61 -10.73 -11.01 -11.17
N GLN A 62 -9.48 -10.84 -11.61
CA GLN A 62 -8.27 -11.32 -10.92
C GLN A 62 -7.61 -10.24 -10.03
N GLY A 63 -8.03 -8.97 -10.16
CA GLY A 63 -7.49 -7.82 -9.43
C GLY A 63 -8.22 -7.50 -8.12
#